data_AF-A0A6G7J654-F1
#
_entry.id   AF-A0A6G7J654-F1
#
_cell.length_a   1.000
_cell.length_b   1.000
_cell.length_c   1.000
_cell.angle_alpha   90.00
_cell.angle_beta   90.00
_cell.angle_gamma   90.00
#
_symmetry.space_group_name_H-M   'P 1'
#
loop_
_entity.id
_entity.type
_entity.pdbx_description
1 polymer ?
#
loop_
_entity_poly.entity_id
_entity_poly.type
_entity_poly.pdbx_seq_one_letter_code
_entity_poly.pdbx_strand_id
1 'polypeptide(L)'
;MDYSSNIDISSDLTDSSKFDLHDRKLEIGSLNLDNYNCRLDKHVCKLIYDVEDCEFYPLDENDQHSVFIASWINYFTWWDLQNEKDKEGLVSTYISLVSNRYYEKVHSIIGFNIIVGRPVESDLDWFYKERNLFKLRFKDFHPVGFLSTEQEFKIKDEFNELCQELDDLVKGSNKA
;
A
#
# COMPACT_ATOMS: atom_id res chain seq x y z
N MET A 1 -18.47 -18.60 0.61
CA MET A 1 -17.37 -17.87 -0.04
C MET A 1 -16.15 -18.03 0.84
N ASP A 2 -15.00 -18.30 0.26
CA ASP A 2 -13.78 -18.51 1.04
C ASP A 2 -12.99 -17.20 1.02
N TYR A 3 -13.18 -16.38 2.07
CA TYR A 3 -12.35 -15.20 2.31
C TYR A 3 -10.93 -15.63 2.73
N SER A 4 -9.97 -14.71 2.71
CA SER A 4 -8.60 -14.99 3.12
C SER A 4 -8.56 -15.59 4.52
N SER A 5 -7.83 -16.70 4.69
CA SER A 5 -7.59 -17.33 5.99
C SER A 5 -6.83 -16.44 7.00
N ASN A 6 -6.35 -15.27 6.56
CA ASN A 6 -5.66 -14.29 7.37
C ASN A 6 -6.57 -13.15 7.84
N ILE A 7 -7.88 -13.25 7.62
CA ILE A 7 -8.90 -12.29 8.07
C ILE A 7 -9.85 -13.00 9.02
N ASP A 8 -9.81 -12.63 10.29
CA ASP A 8 -10.82 -13.03 11.27
C ASP A 8 -12.04 -12.11 11.13
N ILE A 9 -13.25 -12.65 11.25
CA ILE A 9 -14.50 -11.85 11.20
C ILE A 9 -15.05 -11.77 12.63
N SER A 10 -15.24 -10.54 13.12
CA SER A 10 -15.63 -10.26 14.50
C SER A 10 -17.01 -10.81 14.90
N SER A 11 -17.94 -10.98 13.96
CA SER A 11 -19.28 -11.52 14.21
C SER A 11 -19.90 -12.15 12.96
N ASP A 12 -21.00 -12.89 13.14
CA ASP A 12 -21.71 -13.54 12.03
C ASP A 12 -22.39 -12.50 11.12
N LEU A 13 -22.26 -12.70 9.81
CA LEU A 13 -22.73 -11.78 8.78
C LEU A 13 -24.09 -12.20 8.19
N THR A 14 -24.52 -13.46 8.37
CA THR A 14 -25.61 -14.05 7.57
C THR A 14 -26.96 -13.35 7.71
N ASP A 15 -27.19 -12.65 8.82
CA ASP A 15 -28.43 -11.92 9.10
C ASP A 15 -28.27 -10.39 9.02
N SER A 16 -27.12 -9.89 8.56
CA SER A 16 -26.87 -8.45 8.43
C SER A 16 -27.68 -7.84 7.29
N SER A 17 -28.40 -6.74 7.57
CA SER A 17 -29.06 -5.92 6.54
C SER A 17 -28.07 -5.26 5.57
N LYS A 18 -26.78 -5.32 5.86
CA LYS A 18 -25.67 -4.81 5.05
C LYS A 18 -24.81 -5.95 4.48
N PHE A 19 -25.33 -7.17 4.36
CA PHE A 19 -24.57 -8.34 3.89
C PHE A 19 -23.76 -8.05 2.62
N ASP A 20 -24.38 -7.49 1.58
CA ASP A 20 -23.71 -7.18 0.30
C ASP A 20 -22.52 -6.21 0.47
N LEU A 21 -22.63 -5.26 1.40
CA LEU A 21 -21.56 -4.33 1.73
C LEU A 21 -20.39 -5.07 2.39
N HIS A 22 -20.67 -5.91 3.39
CA HIS A 22 -19.64 -6.68 4.09
C HIS A 22 -18.94 -7.67 3.14
N ASP A 23 -19.72 -8.37 2.32
CA ASP A 23 -19.23 -9.33 1.35
C ASP A 23 -18.27 -8.66 0.35
N ARG A 24 -18.67 -7.51 -0.21
CA ARG A 24 -17.81 -6.74 -1.13
C ARG A 24 -16.53 -6.25 -0.46
N LYS A 25 -16.61 -5.78 0.78
CA LYS A 25 -15.42 -5.36 1.54
C LYS A 25 -14.47 -6.53 1.80
N LEU A 26 -14.99 -7.68 2.20
CA LEU A 26 -14.22 -8.89 2.48
C LEU A 26 -13.60 -9.50 1.23
N GLU A 27 -14.28 -9.44 0.07
CA GLU A 27 -13.74 -9.87 -1.21
C GLU A 27 -12.50 -9.04 -1.58
N ILE A 28 -12.63 -7.70 -1.60
CA ILE A 28 -11.52 -6.79 -1.90
C ILE A 28 -10.42 -6.94 -0.85
N GLY A 29 -10.78 -6.98 0.44
CA GLY A 29 -9.82 -7.13 1.53
C GLY A 29 -9.01 -8.41 1.42
N SER A 30 -9.65 -9.53 1.12
CA SER A 30 -8.98 -10.83 0.96
C SER A 30 -7.98 -10.81 -0.20
N LEU A 31 -8.41 -10.34 -1.38
CA LEU A 31 -7.55 -10.30 -2.56
C LEU A 31 -6.30 -9.43 -2.33
N ASN A 32 -6.47 -8.27 -1.69
CA ASN A 32 -5.38 -7.33 -1.46
C ASN A 32 -4.44 -7.81 -0.33
N LEU A 33 -4.98 -8.41 0.74
CA LEU A 33 -4.17 -8.97 1.82
C LEU A 33 -3.33 -10.16 1.32
N ASP A 34 -3.93 -11.07 0.57
CA ASP A 34 -3.22 -12.24 0.05
C ASP A 34 -2.14 -11.84 -0.95
N ASN A 35 -2.43 -10.87 -1.84
CA ASN A 35 -1.42 -10.31 -2.73
C ASN A 35 -0.25 -9.69 -1.96
N TYR A 36 -0.54 -8.92 -0.90
CA TYR A 36 0.48 -8.29 -0.07
C TYR A 36 1.33 -9.33 0.68
N ASN A 37 0.70 -10.34 1.30
CA ASN A 37 1.38 -11.41 2.02
C ASN A 37 2.25 -12.27 1.10
N CYS A 38 1.83 -12.54 -0.14
CA CYS A 38 2.64 -13.28 -1.12
C CYS A 38 4.00 -12.61 -1.40
N ARG A 39 4.14 -11.31 -1.12
CA ARG A 39 5.37 -10.54 -1.35
C ARG A 39 6.29 -10.48 -0.12
N LEU A 40 5.86 -11.00 1.02
CA LEU A 40 6.60 -10.98 2.27
C LEU A 40 7.20 -12.37 2.54
N ASP A 41 8.51 -12.52 2.37
CA ASP A 41 9.17 -13.83 2.47
C ASP A 41 9.08 -14.51 3.85
N LYS A 42 8.89 -13.74 4.93
CA LYS A 42 9.00 -14.24 6.32
C LYS A 42 7.96 -13.65 7.28
N HIS A 43 6.94 -12.99 6.75
CA HIS A 43 5.95 -12.30 7.55
C HIS A 43 4.57 -12.47 6.93
N VAL A 44 3.57 -12.71 7.76
CA VAL A 44 2.18 -12.87 7.34
C VAL A 44 1.36 -11.88 8.14
N CYS A 45 0.82 -10.88 7.46
CA CYS A 45 -0.11 -9.94 8.04
C CYS A 45 -1.42 -10.64 8.35
N LYS A 46 -2.00 -10.33 9.51
CA LYS A 46 -3.30 -10.84 9.96
C LYS A 46 -4.21 -9.70 10.36
N LEU A 47 -5.44 -9.75 9.92
CA LEU A 47 -6.43 -8.71 10.13
C LEU A 47 -7.66 -9.26 10.85
N ILE A 48 -8.40 -8.38 11.51
CA ILE A 48 -9.78 -8.60 11.93
C ILE A 48 -10.67 -7.65 11.14
N TYR A 49 -11.75 -8.18 10.56
CA TYR A 49 -12.83 -7.39 10.00
C TYR A 49 -13.88 -7.14 11.08
N ASP A 50 -14.00 -5.89 11.49
CA ASP A 50 -15.05 -5.43 12.39
C ASP A 50 -16.34 -5.21 11.60
N VAL A 51 -17.38 -5.96 11.96
CA VAL A 51 -18.68 -5.91 11.29
C VAL A 51 -19.46 -4.66 11.69
N GLU A 52 -19.33 -4.19 12.94
CA GLU A 52 -20.04 -3.02 13.43
C GLU A 52 -19.48 -1.75 12.77
N ASP A 53 -18.15 -1.63 12.78
CA ASP A 53 -17.44 -0.49 12.18
C ASP A 53 -17.31 -0.61 10.65
N CYS A 54 -17.55 -1.81 10.11
CA CYS A 54 -17.38 -2.14 8.70
C CYS A 54 -15.94 -1.89 8.22
N GLU A 55 -14.93 -2.11 9.07
CA GLU A 55 -13.52 -1.78 8.82
C GLU A 55 -12.58 -2.94 9.14
N PHE A 56 -11.39 -2.91 8.55
CA PHE A 56 -10.31 -3.84 8.83
C PHE A 56 -9.34 -3.23 9.84
N TYR A 57 -8.97 -4.01 10.85
CA TYR A 57 -7.95 -3.67 11.83
C TYR A 57 -6.85 -4.72 11.84
N PRO A 58 -5.60 -4.37 12.18
CA PRO A 58 -4.55 -5.36 12.41
C PRO A 58 -4.88 -6.20 13.64
N LEU A 59 -4.61 -7.51 13.59
CA LEU A 59 -4.77 -8.37 14.76
C LEU A 59 -3.73 -8.04 15.86
N ASP A 60 -2.53 -7.59 15.46
CA ASP A 60 -1.51 -7.01 16.32
C ASP A 60 -1.23 -5.57 15.91
N GLU A 61 -1.61 -4.61 16.75
CA GLU A 61 -1.41 -3.18 16.49
C GLU A 61 0.08 -2.76 16.45
N ASN A 62 0.98 -3.58 17.00
CA ASN A 62 2.41 -3.31 16.92
C ASN A 62 3.02 -3.75 15.59
N ASP A 63 2.34 -4.63 14.85
CA ASP A 63 2.77 -5.07 13.54
C ASP A 63 2.51 -3.99 12.49
N GLN A 64 3.57 -3.25 12.18
CA GLN A 64 3.54 -2.15 11.22
C GLN A 64 3.14 -2.58 9.80
N HIS A 65 3.32 -3.85 9.42
CA HIS A 65 2.88 -4.35 8.12
C HIS A 65 1.37 -4.60 8.10
N SER A 66 0.83 -5.23 9.14
CA SER A 66 -0.62 -5.39 9.32
C SER A 66 -1.31 -4.03 9.43
N VAL A 67 -0.78 -3.09 10.23
CA VAL A 67 -1.31 -1.71 10.34
C VAL A 67 -1.34 -1.03 8.97
N PHE A 68 -0.25 -1.14 8.20
CA PHE A 68 -0.16 -0.55 6.88
C PHE A 68 -1.23 -1.12 5.94
N ILE A 69 -1.30 -2.45 5.80
CA ILE A 69 -2.20 -3.06 4.82
C ILE A 69 -3.67 -2.93 5.23
N ALA A 70 -4.00 -2.96 6.53
CA ALA A 70 -5.35 -2.68 7.03
C ALA A 70 -5.85 -1.29 6.60
N SER A 71 -5.02 -0.26 6.83
CA SER A 71 -5.35 1.10 6.42
C SER A 71 -5.56 1.23 4.91
N TRP A 72 -4.78 0.51 4.10
CA TRP A 72 -4.92 0.53 2.65
C TRP A 72 -6.17 -0.21 2.17
N ILE A 73 -6.48 -1.37 2.73
CA ILE A 73 -7.72 -2.09 2.42
C ILE A 73 -8.95 -1.25 2.78
N ASN A 74 -8.94 -0.56 3.93
CA ASN A 74 -10.01 0.37 4.27
C ASN A 74 -10.14 1.49 3.23
N TYR A 75 -9.03 2.04 2.77
CA TYR A 75 -9.03 3.05 1.71
C TYR A 75 -9.55 2.49 0.37
N PHE A 76 -9.13 1.30 -0.04
CA PHE A 76 -9.55 0.65 -1.29
C PHE A 76 -11.03 0.29 -1.29
N THR A 77 -11.52 -0.26 -0.18
CA THR A 77 -12.94 -0.56 -0.03
C THR A 77 -13.78 0.70 0.04
N TRP A 78 -13.31 1.76 0.72
CA TRP A 78 -13.97 3.06 0.66
C TRP A 78 -14.03 3.60 -0.77
N TRP A 79 -12.95 3.47 -1.55
CA TRP A 79 -12.85 3.88 -2.94
C TRP A 79 -13.82 3.08 -3.84
N ASP A 80 -13.84 1.75 -3.75
CA ASP A 80 -14.78 0.91 -4.51
C ASP A 80 -16.24 1.30 -4.28
N LEU A 81 -16.58 1.69 -3.06
CA LEU A 81 -17.93 2.07 -2.66
C LEU A 81 -18.28 3.53 -3.01
N GLN A 82 -17.32 4.35 -3.44
CA GLN A 82 -17.62 5.66 -4.00
C GLN A 82 -18.29 5.46 -5.36
N ASN A 83 -19.52 5.97 -5.50
CA ASN A 83 -20.35 5.86 -6.70
C ASN A 83 -19.88 6.76 -7.87
N GLU A 84 -18.58 7.05 -7.94
CA GLU A 84 -18.03 8.04 -8.86
C GLU A 84 -17.79 7.49 -10.26
N LYS A 85 -18.17 8.28 -11.27
CA LYS A 85 -17.92 8.00 -12.69
C LYS A 85 -16.45 8.23 -13.09
N ASP A 86 -15.66 8.93 -12.27
CA ASP A 86 -14.28 9.31 -12.59
C ASP A 86 -13.25 8.51 -11.76
N LYS A 87 -13.13 7.23 -12.10
CA LYS A 87 -12.09 6.37 -11.51
C LYS A 87 -10.67 6.82 -11.89
N GLU A 88 -10.48 7.52 -13.02
CA GLU A 88 -9.17 8.00 -13.47
C GLU A 88 -8.62 9.13 -12.59
N GLY A 89 -9.48 10.07 -12.19
CA GLY A 89 -9.14 11.12 -11.22
C GLY A 89 -8.73 10.55 -9.86
N LEU A 90 -9.41 9.48 -9.42
CA LEU A 90 -9.08 8.79 -8.18
C LEU A 90 -7.75 8.01 -8.26
N VAL A 91 -7.47 7.33 -9.38
CA VAL A 91 -6.16 6.70 -9.63
C VAL A 91 -5.03 7.73 -9.54
N SER A 92 -5.19 8.88 -10.20
CA SER A 92 -4.18 9.93 -10.20
C SER A 92 -3.99 10.55 -8.81
N THR A 93 -5.08 10.70 -8.05
CA THR A 93 -5.06 11.17 -6.65
C THR A 93 -4.33 10.17 -5.75
N TYR A 94 -4.58 8.88 -5.92
CA TYR A 94 -3.93 7.82 -5.15
C TYR A 94 -2.40 7.81 -5.38
N ILE A 95 -1.99 7.83 -6.65
CA ILE A 95 -0.57 7.95 -7.04
C ILE A 95 0.07 9.18 -6.39
N SER A 96 -0.58 10.34 -6.50
CA SER A 96 -0.08 11.60 -5.94
C SER A 96 0.05 11.54 -4.42
N LEU A 97 -0.89 10.90 -3.73
CA LEU A 97 -0.85 10.74 -2.27
C LEU A 97 0.34 9.88 -1.85
N VAL A 98 0.58 8.75 -2.53
CA VAL A 98 1.74 7.89 -2.24
C VAL A 98 3.04 8.62 -2.53
N SER A 99 3.12 9.30 -3.67
CA SER A 99 4.30 10.06 -4.07
C SER A 99 4.63 11.14 -3.03
N ASN A 100 3.68 12.01 -2.70
CA ASN A 100 3.90 13.10 -1.75
C ASN A 100 4.22 12.61 -0.32
N ARG A 101 3.58 11.54 0.14
CA ARG A 101 3.73 11.08 1.54
C ARG A 101 4.97 10.25 1.76
N TYR A 102 5.34 9.41 0.79
CA TYR A 102 6.39 8.42 0.97
C TYR A 102 7.59 8.69 0.08
N TYR A 103 7.39 8.87 -1.23
CA TYR A 103 8.49 9.07 -2.16
C TYR A 103 9.21 10.40 -1.89
N GLU A 104 8.49 11.51 -1.86
CA GLU A 104 9.07 12.85 -1.68
C GLU A 104 9.80 13.00 -0.35
N LYS A 105 9.32 12.31 0.71
CA LYS A 105 10.01 12.25 2.00
C LYS A 105 11.43 11.67 1.86
N VAL A 106 11.58 10.61 1.07
CA VAL A 106 12.87 9.95 0.84
C VAL A 106 13.72 10.76 -0.14
N HIS A 107 13.11 11.18 -1.24
CA HIS A 107 13.77 11.87 -2.35
C HIS A 107 14.31 13.25 -1.96
N SER A 108 13.50 14.10 -1.31
CA SER A 108 13.86 15.50 -1.04
C SER A 108 15.05 15.65 -0.07
N ILE A 109 15.07 14.86 1.01
CA ILE A 109 16.12 14.94 2.04
C ILE A 109 17.46 14.48 1.46
N ILE A 110 17.48 13.31 0.80
CA ILE A 110 18.74 12.79 0.26
C ILE A 110 19.20 13.59 -0.96
N GLY A 111 18.26 13.99 -1.83
CA GLY A 111 18.55 14.77 -3.03
C GLY A 111 19.22 16.09 -2.67
N PHE A 112 18.70 16.78 -1.65
CA PHE A 112 19.33 17.99 -1.12
C PHE A 112 20.76 17.72 -0.61
N ASN A 113 20.95 16.72 0.25
CA ASN A 113 22.26 16.41 0.83
C ASN A 113 23.30 16.01 -0.22
N ILE A 114 22.90 15.26 -1.25
CA ILE A 114 23.73 14.91 -2.41
C ILE A 114 24.11 16.18 -3.19
N ILE A 115 23.13 17.03 -3.54
CA ILE A 115 23.37 18.26 -4.34
C ILE A 115 24.34 19.20 -3.64
N VAL A 116 24.21 19.38 -2.32
CA VAL A 116 25.09 20.30 -1.57
C VAL A 116 26.43 19.67 -1.17
N GLY A 117 26.68 18.41 -1.52
CA GLY A 117 27.92 17.71 -1.23
C GLY A 117 28.17 17.47 0.26
N ARG A 118 27.10 17.31 1.05
CA ARG A 118 27.18 17.06 2.51
C ARG A 118 26.51 15.77 2.99
N PRO A 119 26.42 14.67 2.22
CA PRO A 119 25.86 13.43 2.76
C PRO A 119 26.80 12.90 3.85
N VAL A 120 26.29 12.70 5.06
CA VAL A 120 26.98 11.93 6.10
C VAL A 120 26.52 10.48 6.06
N GLU A 121 27.32 9.56 6.60
CA GLU A 121 27.03 8.11 6.59
C GLU A 121 25.64 7.79 7.15
N SER A 122 25.23 8.47 8.22
CA SER A 122 23.89 8.30 8.81
C SER A 122 22.74 8.68 7.87
N ASP A 123 22.95 9.65 6.98
CA ASP A 123 21.93 10.05 6.00
C ASP A 123 21.77 9.01 4.91
N LEU A 124 22.90 8.42 4.47
CA LEU A 124 22.92 7.33 3.49
C LEU A 124 22.28 6.07 4.07
N ASP A 125 22.62 5.71 5.31
CA ASP A 125 22.01 4.57 6.01
C ASP A 125 20.50 4.74 6.18
N TRP A 126 20.07 5.93 6.60
CA TRP A 126 18.65 6.27 6.70
C TRP A 126 17.96 6.20 5.34
N PHE A 127 18.58 6.75 4.29
CA PHE A 127 18.06 6.68 2.94
C PHE A 127 17.90 5.24 2.46
N TYR A 128 18.92 4.39 2.61
CA TYR A 128 18.84 3.00 2.18
C TYR A 128 17.73 2.25 2.90
N LYS A 129 17.57 2.52 4.20
CA LYS A 129 16.48 1.95 5.01
C LYS A 129 15.11 2.37 4.48
N GLU A 130 14.87 3.67 4.29
CA GLU A 130 13.56 4.16 3.84
C GLU A 130 13.26 3.79 2.38
N ARG A 131 14.26 3.82 1.49
CA ARG A 131 14.14 3.34 0.10
C ARG A 131 13.74 1.86 0.07
N ASN A 132 14.43 1.03 0.84
CA ASN A 132 14.12 -0.41 0.87
C ASN A 132 12.72 -0.65 1.43
N LEU A 133 12.29 0.13 2.44
CA LEU A 133 10.94 0.08 2.97
C LEU A 133 9.88 0.54 1.95
N PHE A 134 10.15 1.59 1.18
CA PHE A 134 9.30 2.04 0.09
C PHE A 134 9.13 0.93 -0.96
N LYS A 135 10.24 0.36 -1.43
CA LYS A 135 10.24 -0.73 -2.41
C LYS A 135 9.49 -1.96 -1.89
N LEU A 136 9.71 -2.33 -0.64
CA LEU A 136 8.99 -3.44 -0.02
C LEU A 136 7.47 -3.24 -0.06
N ARG A 137 7.00 -2.00 0.13
CA ARG A 137 5.57 -1.65 0.11
C ARG A 137 5.02 -1.55 -1.32
N PHE A 138 5.70 -0.80 -2.19
CA PHE A 138 5.10 -0.32 -3.44
C PHE A 138 5.63 -0.96 -4.72
N LYS A 139 6.79 -1.64 -4.69
CA LYS A 139 7.30 -2.32 -5.89
C LYS A 139 6.34 -3.42 -6.32
N ASP A 140 5.90 -3.37 -7.58
CA ASP A 140 4.89 -4.27 -8.15
C ASP A 140 3.52 -4.25 -7.42
N PHE A 141 3.27 -3.25 -6.56
CA PHE A 141 2.01 -3.11 -5.83
C PHE A 141 0.96 -2.38 -6.66
N HIS A 142 -0.27 -2.88 -6.61
CA HIS A 142 -1.46 -2.19 -7.09
C HIS A 142 -2.67 -2.79 -6.37
N PRO A 143 -3.71 -1.99 -6.09
CA PRO A 143 -4.97 -2.51 -5.57
C PRO A 143 -5.63 -3.42 -6.60
N VAL A 144 -6.24 -4.52 -6.15
CA VAL A 144 -6.89 -5.52 -7.00
C VAL A 144 -8.37 -5.69 -6.66
N GLY A 145 -9.16 -6.13 -7.64
CA GLY A 145 -10.55 -6.60 -7.45
C GLY A 145 -11.66 -5.57 -7.68
N PHE A 146 -11.31 -4.32 -8.01
CA PHE A 146 -12.29 -3.24 -8.26
C PHE A 146 -11.90 -2.22 -9.34
N LEU A 147 -10.66 -2.31 -9.82
CA LEU A 147 -10.14 -1.48 -10.91
C LEU A 147 -10.17 -2.24 -12.23
N SER A 148 -10.08 -1.51 -13.34
CA SER A 148 -9.79 -2.16 -14.62
C SER A 148 -8.32 -2.59 -14.67
N THR A 149 -8.01 -3.59 -15.48
CA THR A 149 -6.63 -4.04 -15.70
C THR A 149 -5.70 -2.91 -16.14
N GLU A 150 -6.18 -1.98 -16.96
CA GLU A 150 -5.40 -0.81 -17.37
C GLU A 150 -5.05 0.12 -16.20
N GLN A 151 -6.00 0.34 -15.29
CA GLN A 151 -5.79 1.16 -14.09
C GLN A 151 -4.83 0.50 -13.10
N GLU A 152 -4.95 -0.82 -12.93
CA GLU A 152 -4.02 -1.62 -12.13
C GLU A 152 -2.59 -1.50 -12.65
N PHE A 153 -2.39 -1.67 -13.97
CA PHE A 153 -1.08 -1.50 -14.60
C PHE A 153 -0.54 -0.08 -14.48
N LYS A 154 -1.38 0.94 -14.68
CA LYS A 154 -0.96 2.34 -14.52
C LYS A 154 -0.38 2.62 -13.13
N ILE A 155 -1.05 2.15 -12.08
CA ILE A 155 -0.55 2.30 -10.69
C ILE A 155 0.77 1.56 -10.51
N LYS A 156 0.81 0.31 -10.97
CA LYS A 156 1.98 -0.56 -10.82
C LYS A 156 3.21 0.05 -11.51
N ASP A 157 3.05 0.50 -12.74
CA ASP A 157 4.13 1.04 -13.56
C ASP A 157 4.69 2.33 -12.95
N GLU A 158 3.82 3.23 -12.50
CA GLU A 158 4.21 4.46 -11.82
C GLU A 158 5.01 4.18 -10.53
N PHE A 159 4.53 3.27 -9.67
CA PHE A 159 5.27 2.93 -8.45
C PHE A 159 6.60 2.23 -8.73
N ASN A 160 6.68 1.45 -9.81
CA ASN A 160 7.92 0.85 -10.27
C ASN A 160 8.91 1.90 -10.80
N GLU A 161 8.42 2.94 -11.50
CA GLU A 161 9.22 4.09 -11.92
C GLU A 161 9.78 4.86 -10.72
N LEU A 162 8.94 5.19 -9.73
CA LEU A 162 9.40 5.83 -8.48
C LEU A 162 10.45 4.98 -7.74
N CYS A 163 10.28 3.65 -7.71
CA CYS A 163 11.27 2.75 -7.12
C CYS A 163 12.62 2.80 -7.88
N GLN A 164 12.57 2.92 -9.21
CA GLN A 164 13.74 3.00 -10.07
C GLN A 164 14.47 4.34 -9.89
N GLU A 165 13.75 5.45 -9.81
CA GLU A 165 14.32 6.77 -9.54
C GLU A 165 15.09 6.82 -8.22
N LEU A 166 14.54 6.23 -7.15
CA LEU A 166 15.24 6.12 -5.87
C LEU A 166 16.50 5.23 -5.97
N ASP A 167 16.49 4.18 -6.79
CA ASP A 167 17.69 3.36 -7.01
C ASP A 167 18.79 4.15 -7.75
N ASP A 168 18.41 5.06 -8.64
CA ASP A 168 19.34 5.81 -9.50
C ASP A 168 19.96 7.04 -8.81
N LEU A 169 19.28 7.62 -7.81
CA LEU A 169 19.82 8.69 -6.97
C LEU A 169 21.21 8.39 -6.38
N VAL A 170 21.49 7.12 -6.08
CA VAL A 170 22.75 6.70 -5.45
C VAL A 170 23.77 6.17 -6.46
N LYS A 171 23.33 5.73 -7.65
CA LYS A 171 24.26 5.37 -8.73
C LYS A 171 25.00 6.58 -9.30
N GLY A 172 24.36 7.76 -9.24
CA GLY A 172 24.98 9.04 -9.62
C GLY A 172 26.11 9.51 -8.69
N SER A 173 26.13 9.05 -7.43
CA SER A 173 27.09 9.50 -6.40
C SER A 173 28.46 8.82 -6.50
N ASN A 174 28.55 7.64 -7.13
CA ASN A 174 29.79 6.87 -7.25
C ASN A 174 30.66 7.25 -8.47
N LYS A 175 30.32 8.35 -9.15
CA LYS A 175 31.04 8.84 -10.34
C LYS A 175 31.66 10.24 -10.17
N ALA A 176 31.59 10.83 -8.97
CA ALA A 176 32.20 12.12 -8.65
C ALA A 176 33.47 11.94 -7.80
#